data_AF-A0A5J4ZRB7-F1
#
_entry.id   AF-A0A5J4ZRB7-F1
#
_cell.length_a   1.000
_cell.length_b   1.000
_cell.length_c   1.000
_cell.angle_alpha   90.00
_cell.angle_beta   90.00
_cell.angle_gamma   90.00
#
_symmetry.space_group_name_H-M   'P 1'
#
loop_
_entity.id
_entity.type
_entity.pdbx_description
1 polymer ?
#
loop_
_entity_poly.entity_id
_entity_poly.type
_entity_poly.pdbx_seq_one_letter_code
_entity_poly.pdbx_strand_id
1 'polypeptide(L)'
;MDEDDIATYTIKSIDDPRTLNKTLYLRPPENILSQRQIVEMWEKLIGKKFEKFSISAEDLLASMKDRDYAGQVGLGHFYHIYYDGCLTNFEIGEEGKEASELYPEVQYTRMDAYLEHYL
;
A
#
# COMPACT_ATOMS: atom_id res chain seq x y z
N MET A 1 -1.31 7.65 -1.14
CA MET A 1 -0.16 8.54 -0.94
C MET A 1 0.81 8.18 -2.03
N ASP A 2 1.53 9.17 -2.53
CA ASP A 2 2.52 8.97 -3.59
C ASP A 2 3.93 8.95 -3.01
N GLU A 3 4.91 8.86 -3.90
CA GLU A 3 6.33 8.83 -3.57
C GLU A 3 6.82 10.14 -2.93
N ASP A 4 6.22 11.28 -3.25
CA ASP A 4 6.58 12.60 -2.70
C ASP A 4 6.07 12.75 -1.25
N ASP A 5 4.91 12.18 -0.93
CA ASP A 5 4.41 12.08 0.44
C ASP A 5 5.36 11.24 1.31
N ILE A 6 5.83 10.11 0.78
CA ILE A 6 6.80 9.22 1.47
C ILE A 6 8.07 10.01 1.79
N ALA A 7 8.58 10.77 0.81
CA ALA A 7 9.76 11.63 1.02
C ALA A 7 9.49 12.69 2.09
N THR A 8 8.33 13.33 2.06
CA THR A 8 7.92 14.35 3.03
C THR A 8 7.89 13.80 4.46
N TYR A 9 7.22 12.66 4.68
CA TYR A 9 7.18 12.02 6.00
C TYR A 9 8.57 11.58 6.46
N THR A 10 9.39 11.07 5.54
CA THR A 10 10.77 10.67 5.84
C THR A 10 11.58 11.85 6.35
N ILE A 11 11.59 12.99 5.64
CA ILE A 11 12.33 14.18 6.04
C ILE A 11 11.81 14.77 7.35
N LYS A 12 10.50 14.80 7.57
CA LYS A 12 9.92 15.26 8.84
C LYS A 12 10.35 14.42 10.04
N SER A 13 10.66 13.15 9.82
CA SER A 13 11.01 12.20 10.88
C SER A 13 12.46 12.24 11.34
N ILE A 14 13.38 12.87 10.59
CA ILE A 14 14.83 12.70 10.80
C ILE A 14 15.33 13.27 12.13
N ASP A 15 14.81 14.44 12.53
CA ASP A 15 15.21 15.17 13.73
C ASP A 15 14.12 15.15 14.82
N ASP A 16 13.05 14.36 14.62
CA ASP A 16 11.96 14.25 15.58
C ASP A 16 12.32 13.25 16.69
N PRO A 17 12.45 13.67 17.95
CA PRO A 17 12.79 12.74 19.04
C PRO A 17 11.73 11.65 19.25
N ARG A 18 10.49 11.81 18.74
CA ARG A 18 9.42 10.80 18.83
C ARG A 18 9.65 9.59 17.93
N THR A 19 10.52 9.71 16.92
CA THR A 19 10.84 8.65 15.95
C THR A 19 12.22 8.01 16.19
N LEU A 20 13.01 8.53 17.14
CA LEU A 20 14.32 7.99 17.50
C LEU A 20 14.21 6.52 17.94
N ASN A 21 14.95 5.64 17.26
CA ASN A 21 14.94 4.18 17.48
C ASN A 21 13.55 3.54 17.34
N LYS A 22 12.67 4.12 16.52
CA LYS A 22 11.33 3.58 16.23
C LYS A 22 11.20 3.20 14.75
N THR A 23 10.26 2.31 14.47
CA THR A 23 9.80 2.05 13.09
C THR A 23 8.67 3.01 12.76
N LEU A 24 8.86 3.87 11.76
CA LEU A 24 7.80 4.71 11.23
C LEU A 24 7.02 3.96 10.15
N TYR A 25 5.73 3.76 10.38
CA TYR A 25 4.78 3.17 9.45
C TYR A 25 4.05 4.26 8.68
N LEU A 26 3.80 4.01 7.40
CA LEU A 26 3.01 4.86 6.53
C LEU A 26 1.68 4.15 6.26
N ARG A 27 0.68 4.43 7.10
CA ARG A 27 -0.67 3.86 6.99
C ARG A 27 -1.72 4.97 7.04
N PRO A 28 -1.70 5.93 6.10
CA PRO A 28 -2.70 6.98 6.07
C PRO A 28 -4.11 6.37 5.96
N PRO A 29 -5.03 6.67 6.91
CA PRO A 29 -6.31 5.96 7.05
C PRO A 29 -7.12 5.85 5.77
N GLU A 30 -7.07 6.88 4.92
CA GLU A 30 -7.91 6.99 3.73
C GLU A 30 -7.34 6.24 2.52
N ASN A 31 -6.10 5.73 2.63
CA ASN A 31 -5.47 4.90 1.61
C ASN A 31 -5.30 3.44 2.06
N ILE A 32 -5.85 3.05 3.22
CA ILE A 32 -5.96 1.63 3.60
C ILE A 32 -7.12 1.02 2.81
N LEU A 33 -6.80 0.45 1.66
CA LEU A 33 -7.77 -0.04 0.68
C LEU A 33 -7.44 -1.46 0.24
N SER A 34 -8.48 -2.26 0.06
CA SER A 34 -8.36 -3.54 -0.65
C SER A 34 -8.22 -3.33 -2.16
N GLN A 35 -7.64 -4.31 -2.86
CA GLN A 35 -7.55 -4.30 -4.32
C GLN A 35 -8.94 -4.09 -4.98
N ARG A 36 -10.01 -4.68 -4.43
CA ARG A 36 -11.37 -4.52 -4.97
C ARG A 36 -11.84 -3.07 -4.89
N GLN A 37 -11.59 -2.38 -3.78
CA GLN A 37 -11.94 -0.97 -3.63
C GLN A 37 -11.17 -0.09 -4.62
N ILE A 38 -9.88 -0.35 -4.83
CA ILE A 38 -9.07 0.37 -5.83
C ILE A 38 -9.64 0.16 -7.25
N VAL A 39 -9.98 -1.09 -7.61
CA VAL A 39 -10.61 -1.38 -8.90
C VAL A 39 -11.96 -0.68 -9.04
N GLU A 40 -12.79 -0.64 -7.99
CA GLU A 40 -14.07 0.05 -8.01
C GLU A 40 -13.92 1.57 -8.16
N MET A 41 -12.92 2.17 -7.52
CA MET A 41 -12.57 3.58 -7.70
C MET A 41 -12.17 3.85 -9.16
N TRP A 42 -11.31 2.99 -9.73
CA TRP A 42 -10.89 3.10 -11.12
C TRP A 42 -12.06 2.96 -12.10
N GLU A 43 -12.93 1.96 -11.92
CA GLU A 43 -14.13 1.76 -12.74
C GLU A 43 -15.09 2.96 -12.69
N LYS A 44 -15.27 3.56 -11.50
CA LYS A 44 -16.08 4.76 -11.32
C LYS A 44 -15.47 5.93 -12.09
N LEU A 45 -14.15 6.07 -12.02
CA LEU A 45 -13.41 7.16 -12.65
C LEU A 45 -13.49 7.10 -14.18
N ILE A 46 -13.30 5.92 -14.78
CA ILE A 46 -13.34 5.74 -16.24
C ILE A 46 -14.76 5.50 -16.80
N GLY A 47 -15.77 5.37 -15.95
CA GLY A 47 -17.16 5.08 -16.36
C GLY A 47 -17.37 3.71 -17.02
N LYS A 48 -16.46 2.75 -16.81
CA LYS A 48 -16.48 1.41 -17.43
C LYS A 48 -16.28 0.33 -16.39
N LYS A 49 -16.98 -0.80 -16.57
CA LYS A 49 -16.81 -2.01 -15.76
C LYS A 49 -15.84 -2.98 -16.42
N PHE A 50 -14.99 -3.60 -15.60
CA PHE A 50 -14.10 -4.68 -16.02
C PHE A 50 -14.77 -6.03 -15.80
N GLU A 51 -14.40 -7.00 -16.63
CA GLU A 51 -14.56 -8.40 -16.29
C GLU A 51 -13.53 -8.75 -15.21
N LYS A 52 -13.99 -9.34 -14.10
CA LYS A 52 -13.16 -9.63 -12.92
C LYS A 52 -13.17 -11.13 -12.69
N PHE A 53 -12.01 -11.68 -12.39
CA PHE A 53 -11.85 -13.04 -11.93
C PHE A 53 -10.99 -13.05 -10.67
N SER A 54 -11.11 -14.10 -9.87
CA SER A 54 -10.28 -14.31 -8.68
C SER A 54 -9.32 -15.47 -8.93
N ILE A 55 -8.13 -15.38 -8.38
CA ILE A 55 -7.13 -16.46 -8.38
C ILE A 55 -6.96 -16.93 -6.93
N SER A 56 -6.94 -18.24 -6.70
CA SER A 56 -6.68 -18.79 -5.37
C SER A 56 -5.23 -18.54 -4.94
N ALA A 57 -4.96 -18.59 -3.63
CA ALA A 57 -3.58 -18.42 -3.13
C ALA A 57 -2.68 -19.56 -3.66
N GLU A 58 -3.23 -20.76 -3.73
CA GLU A 58 -2.58 -21.97 -4.23
C GLU A 58 -2.21 -21.84 -5.71
N ASP A 59 -3.15 -21.35 -6.54
CA ASP A 59 -2.90 -21.17 -7.97
C ASP A 59 -1.87 -20.06 -8.23
N LEU A 60 -1.90 -18.97 -7.46
CA LEU A 60 -0.90 -17.90 -7.55
C LEU A 60 0.50 -18.44 -7.24
N LEU A 61 0.65 -19.17 -6.13
CA LEU A 61 1.92 -19.76 -5.71
C LEU A 61 2.40 -20.84 -6.71
N ALA A 62 1.49 -21.66 -7.25
CA ALA A 62 1.83 -22.64 -8.27
C ALA A 62 2.40 -21.98 -9.53
N SER A 63 1.87 -20.82 -9.92
CA SER A 63 2.35 -20.06 -11.08
C SER A 63 3.78 -19.52 -10.96
N MET A 64 4.37 -19.53 -9.76
CA MET A 64 5.76 -19.09 -9.54
C MET A 64 6.78 -20.04 -10.17
N LYS A 65 6.47 -21.33 -10.30
CA LYS A 65 7.42 -22.36 -10.76
C LYS A 65 7.96 -22.10 -12.18
N ASP A 66 7.16 -21.44 -13.02
CA ASP A 66 7.48 -21.20 -14.43
C ASP A 66 8.08 -19.81 -14.69
N ARG A 67 8.41 -19.06 -13.62
CA ARG A 67 8.91 -17.68 -13.69
C ARG A 67 10.42 -17.63 -13.47
N ASP A 68 11.06 -16.61 -14.02
CA ASP A 68 12.43 -16.26 -13.67
C ASP A 68 12.52 -15.77 -12.20
N TYR A 69 13.74 -15.59 -11.70
CA TYR A 69 13.94 -15.22 -10.30
C TYR A 69 13.25 -13.90 -9.94
N ALA A 70 13.34 -12.89 -10.81
CA ALA A 70 12.68 -11.60 -10.59
C ALA A 70 11.15 -11.75 -10.55
N GLY A 71 10.57 -12.54 -11.45
CA GLY A 71 9.14 -12.85 -11.47
C GLY A 71 8.68 -13.63 -10.23
N GLN A 72 9.49 -14.56 -9.73
CA GLN A 72 9.22 -15.25 -8.47
C GLN A 72 9.21 -14.28 -7.29
N VAL A 73 10.21 -13.39 -7.20
CA VAL A 73 10.26 -12.36 -6.16
C VAL A 73 9.02 -11.47 -6.24
N GLY A 74 8.64 -10.99 -7.43
CA GLY A 74 7.44 -10.15 -7.61
C GLY A 74 6.15 -10.84 -7.18
N LEU A 75 5.93 -12.10 -7.60
CA LEU A 75 4.75 -12.87 -7.19
C LEU A 75 4.73 -13.16 -5.69
N GLY A 76 5.88 -13.42 -5.08
CA GLY A 76 6.00 -13.58 -3.63
C GLY A 76 5.54 -12.34 -2.87
N HIS A 77 5.93 -11.14 -3.32
CA HIS A 77 5.45 -9.89 -2.73
C HIS A 77 3.95 -9.72 -2.89
N PHE A 78 3.39 -10.01 -4.07
CA PHE A 78 1.93 -9.94 -4.27
C PHE A 78 1.15 -10.92 -3.40
N TYR A 79 1.68 -12.13 -3.19
CA TYR A 79 1.08 -13.08 -2.25
C TYR A 79 1.02 -12.48 -0.83
N HIS A 80 2.14 -11.96 -0.34
CA HIS A 80 2.18 -11.38 1.00
C HIS A 80 1.26 -10.16 1.14
N ILE A 81 1.19 -9.31 0.12
CA ILE A 81 0.36 -8.09 0.16
C ILE A 81 -1.14 -8.42 0.07
N TYR A 82 -1.55 -9.24 -0.91
CA TYR A 82 -2.97 -9.41 -1.24
C TYR A 82 -3.65 -10.62 -0.59
N TYR A 83 -2.89 -11.63 -0.14
CA TYR A 83 -3.44 -12.85 0.47
C TYR A 83 -3.14 -12.92 1.97
N ASP A 84 -1.88 -12.75 2.35
CA ASP A 84 -1.47 -12.73 3.77
C ASP A 84 -1.86 -11.40 4.45
N GLY A 85 -1.97 -10.32 3.67
CA GLY A 85 -2.33 -9.00 4.17
C GLY A 85 -1.22 -8.35 4.99
N CYS A 86 0.05 -8.65 4.69
CA CYS A 86 1.21 -8.29 5.51
C CYS A 86 1.36 -6.77 5.77
N LEU A 87 0.71 -5.93 4.98
CA LEU A 87 0.72 -4.48 5.18
C LEU A 87 -0.19 -4.02 6.33
N THR A 88 -1.20 -4.80 6.72
CA THR A 88 -2.24 -4.40 7.69
C THR A 88 -2.72 -5.53 8.61
N ASN A 89 -2.15 -6.74 8.54
CA ASN A 89 -2.53 -7.89 9.37
C ASN A 89 -1.97 -7.83 10.81
N PHE A 90 -1.52 -6.66 11.26
CA PHE A 90 -0.99 -6.43 12.59
C PHE A 90 -1.24 -4.99 13.06
N GLU A 91 -1.34 -4.83 14.37
CA GLU A 91 -1.40 -3.53 15.05
C GLU A 91 0.00 -2.94 15.25
N ILE A 92 0.12 -1.62 15.11
CA ILE A 92 1.38 -0.91 15.37
C ILE A 92 1.65 -0.94 16.88
N GLY A 93 2.71 -1.62 17.30
CA GLY A 93 3.12 -1.73 18.70
C GLY A 93 3.85 -0.49 19.24
N GLU A 94 4.29 -0.55 20.50
CA GLU A 94 4.94 0.57 21.22
C GLU A 94 6.24 1.09 20.57
N GLU A 95 6.94 0.22 19.84
CA GLU A 95 8.15 0.54 19.07
C GLU A 95 7.85 1.08 17.67
N GLY A 96 6.58 1.16 17.30
CA GLY A 96 6.10 1.73 16.05
C GLY A 96 5.46 3.11 16.23
N LYS A 97 5.49 3.90 15.15
CA LYS A 97 4.75 5.16 15.03
C LYS A 97 4.05 5.20 13.68
N GLU A 98 2.85 5.77 13.61
CA GLU A 98 2.16 6.03 12.35
C GLU A 98 2.41 7.49 11.93
N ALA A 99 2.81 7.71 10.69
CA ALA A 99 3.28 9.02 10.23
C ALA A 99 2.15 10.05 10.07
N SER A 100 0.98 9.65 9.58
CA SER A 100 -0.17 10.56 9.44
C SER A 100 -0.74 11.02 10.79
N GLU A 101 -0.59 10.20 11.84
CA GLU A 101 -0.88 10.60 13.22
C GLU A 101 0.17 11.55 13.80
N LEU A 102 1.46 11.31 13.52
CA LEU A 102 2.55 12.14 14.03
C LEU A 102 2.66 13.51 13.34
N TYR A 103 2.29 13.57 12.06
CA TYR A 103 2.39 14.75 11.20
C TYR A 103 1.05 15.02 10.49
N PRO A 104 -0.01 15.38 11.23
CA PRO A 104 -1.36 15.59 10.67
C PRO A 104 -1.44 16.81 9.74
N GLU A 105 -0.41 17.67 9.72
CA GLU A 105 -0.30 18.79 8.80
C GLU A 105 0.04 18.37 7.36
N VAL A 106 0.60 17.17 7.16
CA VAL A 106 0.92 16.65 5.83
C VAL A 106 -0.36 16.20 5.13
N GLN A 107 -0.69 16.89 4.05
CA GLN A 107 -1.82 16.55 3.18
C GLN A 107 -1.37 15.51 2.16
N TYR A 108 -1.44 14.23 2.54
CA TYR A 108 -1.04 13.15 1.65
C TYR A 108 -1.98 12.99 0.45
N THR A 109 -1.43 12.59 -0.69
CA THR A 109 -2.19 12.27 -1.90
C THR A 109 -3.12 11.09 -1.64
N ARG A 110 -4.41 11.27 -1.87
CA ARG A 110 -5.44 10.22 -1.75
C ARG A 110 -5.48 9.38 -3.02
N MET A 111 -5.92 8.12 -2.91
CA MET A 111 -5.92 7.20 -4.05
C MET A 111 -6.85 7.63 -5.20
N ASP A 112 -7.96 8.32 -4.91
CA ASP A 112 -8.84 8.89 -5.95
C ASP A 112 -8.11 9.97 -6.76
N ALA A 113 -7.49 10.92 -6.09
CA ALA A 113 -6.68 11.96 -6.72
C ALA A 113 -5.47 11.39 -7.48
N TYR A 114 -4.80 10.38 -6.92
CA TYR A 114 -3.65 9.74 -7.58
C TYR A 114 -4.07 9.06 -8.89
N LEU A 115 -5.20 8.35 -8.89
CA LEU A 115 -5.71 7.67 -10.08
C LEU A 115 -6.09 8.65 -11.20
N GLU A 116 -6.53 9.87 -10.89
CA GLU A 116 -6.85 10.90 -11.89
C GLU A 116 -5.67 11.25 -12.82
N HIS A 117 -4.42 11.07 -12.37
CA HIS A 117 -3.24 11.29 -13.21
C HIS A 117 -3.13 10.33 -14.41
N TYR A 118 -3.87 9.22 -14.40
CA TYR A 118 -3.84 8.17 -15.42
C TYR A 118 -5.01 8.25 -16.42
N LEU A 119 -5.89 9.24 -16.28
CA LEU A 119 -6.96 9.54 -17.24
C LEU A 119 -6.43 10.30 -18.45
#